data_AF-A0AAQ3M558-F1
#
_entry.id   AF-A0AAQ3M558-F1
#
_cell.length_a   1.000
_cell.length_b   1.000
_cell.length_c   1.000
_cell.angle_alpha   90.00
_cell.angle_beta   90.00
_cell.angle_gamma   90.00
#
_symmetry.space_group_name_H-M   'P 1'
#
loop_
_entity.id
_entity.type
_entity.pdbx_description
1 polymer ?
#
loop_
_entity_poly.entity_id
_entity_poly.type
_entity_poly.pdbx_seq_one_letter_code
_entity_poly.pdbx_strand_id
1 'polypeptide(L)'
;MATSFNYPPAYLQSPSESGQIQLPPFSSLLHDIENTQDGLYDFFQAAPPSSPSTVNFEVTPPPSSRQSSTEYSPVDLDRTRRHIERRTLPRMTRRNTRICNILVPNDSKTVKSAKERNNRKNQGDVLCCVEDFLNSYFGYRSQKRQSSGNSDSSGLDSPKIAIMHIIAEIVIKSIHGNYVQAMAQGRLREYQNEMREFCRRAESSTNILEGTFIDDQNELECQAGKRPDEEKAPRPCFTHNTPDHRACRKSRRQAVFKVSMEEFFRQHCTI
;
A
#
# COMPACT_ATOMS: atom_id res chain seq x y z
N MET A 1 -1.95 -26.22 -16.26
CA MET A 1 -1.13 -26.91 -15.25
C MET A 1 -1.35 -26.19 -13.93
N ALA A 2 -2.23 -26.70 -13.08
CA ALA A 2 -2.52 -26.10 -11.78
C ALA A 2 -1.56 -26.68 -10.74
N THR A 3 -0.69 -25.84 -10.15
CA THR A 3 0.12 -26.22 -9.01
C THR A 3 -0.79 -26.29 -7.78
N SER A 4 -1.13 -27.50 -7.33
CA SER A 4 -1.87 -27.69 -6.09
C SER A 4 -1.01 -27.22 -4.91
N PHE A 5 -1.43 -26.13 -4.25
CA PHE A 5 -0.83 -25.70 -3.00
C PHE A 5 -1.23 -26.67 -1.89
N ASN A 6 -0.35 -27.62 -1.59
CA ASN A 6 -0.43 -28.42 -0.37
C ASN A 6 -0.07 -27.51 0.80
N TYR A 7 -1.06 -26.90 1.44
CA TYR A 7 -0.86 -26.33 2.77
C TYR A 7 -0.64 -27.49 3.74
N PRO A 8 0.50 -27.58 4.44
CA PRO A 8 0.65 -28.59 5.47
C PRO A 8 -0.40 -28.31 6.56
N PRO A 9 -1.13 -29.33 7.03
CA PRO A 9 -2.04 -29.15 8.16
C PRO A 9 -1.20 -28.69 9.35
N ALA A 10 -1.51 -27.49 9.86
CA ALA A 10 -0.91 -27.02 11.10
C ALA A 10 -1.33 -27.98 12.22
N TYR A 11 -0.37 -28.82 12.62
CA TYR A 11 -0.50 -29.77 13.69
C TYR A 11 -0.91 -29.05 14.98
N LEU A 12 -2.13 -29.34 15.44
CA LEU A 12 -2.49 -29.26 16.85
C LEU A 12 -1.72 -30.35 17.60
N GLN A 13 -0.44 -30.09 17.88
CA GLN A 13 0.31 -30.85 18.87
C GLN A 13 0.70 -29.91 20.00
N SER A 14 0.03 -30.10 21.13
CA SER A 14 0.38 -29.52 22.42
C SER A 14 1.80 -29.94 22.81
N PRO A 15 2.74 -29.00 23.07
CA PRO A 15 4.05 -29.35 23.57
C PRO A 15 3.98 -29.67 25.07
N SER A 16 4.45 -30.85 25.43
CA SER A 16 4.86 -31.21 26.78
C SER A 16 6.13 -30.44 27.17
N GLU A 17 6.08 -29.85 28.37
CA GLU A 17 7.16 -29.37 29.24
C GLU A 17 8.59 -29.22 28.66
N SER A 18 9.04 -27.98 28.46
CA SER A 18 10.45 -27.59 28.69
C SER A 18 10.65 -26.07 28.62
N GLY A 19 11.26 -25.52 29.68
CA GLY A 19 12.00 -24.24 29.71
C GLY A 19 11.26 -22.98 29.29
N GLN A 20 10.67 -22.24 30.24
CA GLN A 20 10.19 -20.89 29.98
C GLN A 20 11.38 -19.95 29.70
N ILE A 21 11.60 -19.62 28.42
CA ILE A 21 12.33 -18.42 28.03
C ILE A 21 11.36 -17.26 28.23
N GLN A 22 11.56 -16.48 29.29
CA GLN A 22 10.76 -15.29 29.56
C GLN A 22 11.22 -14.16 28.63
N LEU A 23 10.57 -14.04 27.47
CA LEU A 23 10.73 -12.89 26.58
C LEU A 23 10.00 -11.67 27.19
N PRO A 24 10.53 -10.44 27.02
CA PRO A 24 9.86 -9.24 27.50
C PRO A 24 8.47 -9.08 26.84
N PRO A 25 7.49 -8.51 27.56
CA PRO A 25 6.15 -8.34 27.04
C PRO A 25 6.16 -7.43 25.80
N PHE A 26 5.55 -7.89 24.71
CA PHE A 26 5.52 -7.21 23.41
C PHE A 26 4.98 -5.76 23.48
N SER A 27 4.22 -5.44 24.53
CA SER A 27 3.73 -4.09 24.81
C SER A 27 4.85 -3.06 25.01
N SER A 28 6.06 -3.45 25.44
CA SER A 28 7.18 -2.51 25.60
C SER A 28 7.84 -2.12 24.28
N LEU A 29 7.78 -2.97 23.25
CA LEU A 29 8.33 -2.68 21.91
C LEU A 29 7.39 -1.84 21.06
N LEU A 30 6.08 -1.97 21.27
CA LEU A 30 5.07 -1.18 20.55
C LEU A 30 4.93 0.24 21.09
N HIS A 31 5.20 0.45 22.39
CA HIS A 31 5.10 1.78 22.99
C HIS A 31 6.15 2.77 22.45
N ASP A 32 7.30 2.26 21.97
CA ASP A 32 8.34 3.07 21.32
C ASP A 32 7.97 3.43 19.86
N ILE A 33 7.15 2.61 19.20
CA ILE A 33 6.68 2.83 17.82
C ILE A 33 5.51 3.82 17.78
N GLU A 34 4.59 3.76 18.76
CA GLU A 34 3.48 4.72 18.86
C GLU A 34 3.93 6.17 19.15
N ASN A 35 5.12 6.35 19.74
CA ASN A 35 5.66 7.67 20.05
C ASN A 35 6.49 8.31 18.92
N THR A 36 6.67 7.62 17.80
CA THR A 36 7.37 8.18 16.62
C THR A 36 6.49 8.05 15.38
N GLN A 37 5.53 8.98 15.23
CA GLN A 37 4.76 9.15 14.00
C GLN A 37 5.65 9.35 12.74
N ASP A 38 6.92 9.71 12.93
CA ASP A 38 7.90 9.90 11.86
C ASP A 38 8.75 8.64 11.55
N GLY A 39 8.78 7.63 12.42
CA GLY A 39 9.73 6.50 12.31
C GLY A 39 9.37 5.43 11.28
N LEU A 40 8.07 5.23 11.01
CA LEU A 40 7.60 4.22 10.06
C LEU A 40 7.86 4.60 8.59
N TYR A 41 7.99 5.90 8.30
CA TYR A 41 8.32 6.37 6.95
C TYR A 41 9.82 6.25 6.64
N ASP A 42 10.69 6.45 7.64
CA ASP A 42 12.14 6.29 7.51
C ASP A 42 12.57 4.80 7.46
N PHE A 43 11.82 3.91 8.12
CA PHE A 43 12.11 2.47 8.10
C PHE A 43 12.01 1.85 6.69
N PHE A 44 11.16 2.40 5.80
CA PHE A 44 11.03 1.94 4.41
C PHE A 44 11.92 2.70 3.40
N GLN A 45 12.64 3.74 3.83
CA GLN A 45 13.57 4.52 2.97
C GLN A 45 15.04 4.40 3.36
N ALA A 46 15.37 3.82 4.51
CA ALA A 46 16.75 3.60 4.92
C ALA A 46 17.43 2.51 4.06
N ALA A 47 18.26 2.95 3.11
CA ALA A 47 19.33 2.13 2.55
C ALA A 47 20.25 1.64 3.71
N PRO A 48 20.85 0.45 3.61
CA PRO A 48 21.56 -0.16 4.73
C PRO A 48 22.77 0.69 5.18
N PRO A 49 23.03 0.83 6.50
CA PRO A 49 24.27 1.40 7.00
C PRO A 49 25.41 0.42 6.75
N SER A 50 26.25 0.71 5.76
CA SER A 50 27.55 0.04 5.60
C SER A 50 28.45 0.40 6.78
N SER A 51 28.83 -0.60 7.57
CA SER A 51 29.83 -0.52 8.64
C SER A 51 31.03 -1.42 8.31
N PRO A 52 32.18 -1.29 9.00
CA PRO A 52 33.39 -0.70 8.44
C PRO A 52 34.42 -1.77 8.04
N SER A 53 35.22 -1.49 7.01
CA SER A 53 36.51 -2.17 6.84
C SER A 53 37.47 -1.25 6.09
N THR A 54 38.56 -0.97 6.79
CA THR A 54 39.73 -0.19 6.40
C THR A 54 40.38 -0.79 5.16
N VAL A 55 40.37 -0.07 4.03
CA VAL A 55 41.33 -0.25 2.94
C VAL A 55 41.72 1.14 2.43
N ASN A 56 42.96 1.53 2.68
CA ASN A 56 43.55 2.75 2.14
C ASN A 56 43.57 2.66 0.60
N PHE A 57 42.74 3.45 -0.07
CA PHE A 57 42.97 3.86 -1.44
C PHE A 57 43.01 5.38 -1.48
N GLU A 58 44.23 5.88 -1.62
CA GLU A 58 44.53 7.26 -1.94
C GLU A 58 44.05 7.50 -3.37
N VAL A 59 42.96 8.25 -3.53
CA VAL A 59 42.50 8.73 -4.83
C VAL A 59 42.36 10.25 -4.74
N THR A 60 43.30 10.91 -5.40
CA THR A 60 43.42 12.34 -5.61
C THR A 60 42.19 12.90 -6.33
N PRO A 61 41.54 13.97 -5.85
CA PRO A 61 40.47 14.64 -6.58
C PRO A 61 41.03 15.53 -7.69
N PRO A 62 40.46 15.54 -8.91
CA PRO A 62 40.83 16.51 -9.92
C PRO A 62 40.26 17.90 -9.59
N PRO A 63 40.94 19.00 -9.95
CA PRO A 63 40.54 20.36 -9.61
C PRO A 63 39.50 20.95 -10.59
N SER A 64 38.57 21.74 -10.03
CA SER A 64 37.90 22.93 -10.60
C SER A 64 37.22 22.79 -11.99
N SER A 65 35.96 23.19 -12.20
CA SER A 65 35.55 24.60 -12.19
C SER A 65 34.04 24.79 -12.51
N ARG A 66 33.50 25.92 -12.02
CA ARG A 66 32.33 26.72 -12.49
C ARG A 66 30.96 26.51 -11.82
N GLN A 67 30.83 27.18 -10.68
CA GLN A 67 29.79 28.16 -10.28
C GLN A 67 28.56 28.34 -11.19
N SER A 68 27.38 28.31 -10.57
CA SER A 68 26.42 29.42 -10.67
C SER A 68 25.68 29.58 -9.33
N SER A 69 25.92 30.72 -8.70
CA SER A 69 25.37 31.17 -7.43
C SER A 69 23.89 31.54 -7.60
N THR A 70 23.04 31.13 -6.66
CA THR A 70 21.82 31.89 -6.34
C THR A 70 21.79 32.09 -4.84
N GLU A 71 22.10 33.33 -4.46
CA GLU A 71 22.07 33.83 -3.10
C GLU A 71 20.65 33.86 -2.57
N TYR A 72 20.54 33.45 -1.31
CA TYR A 72 19.41 33.61 -0.44
C TYR A 72 19.47 35.03 0.16
N SER A 73 18.34 35.73 0.28
CA SER A 73 18.23 36.89 1.16
C SER A 73 16.91 36.86 1.93
N PRO A 74 16.91 37.01 3.27
CA PRO A 74 15.71 36.99 4.10
C PRO A 74 15.15 38.39 4.42
N VAL A 75 13.82 38.43 4.55
CA VAL A 75 12.98 39.22 5.47
C VAL A 75 13.17 40.75 5.51
N ASP A 76 12.11 41.52 5.17
CA ASP A 76 11.64 42.58 6.07
C ASP A 76 10.19 43.06 5.83
N LEU A 77 9.64 43.58 6.93
CA LEU A 77 8.25 43.94 7.25
C LEU A 77 7.71 45.24 6.62
N ASP A 78 6.37 45.32 6.59
CA ASP A 78 5.48 46.50 6.65
C ASP A 78 5.72 47.71 5.72
N ARG A 79 4.78 47.95 4.79
CA ARG A 79 4.17 49.28 4.60
C ARG A 79 2.99 49.33 3.61
N THR A 80 1.84 49.76 4.15
CA THR A 80 0.83 50.66 3.55
C THR A 80 -0.01 50.25 2.33
N ARG A 81 -1.33 50.13 2.61
CA ARG A 81 -2.46 50.80 1.92
C ARG A 81 -2.13 51.47 0.57
N ARG A 82 -2.85 51.08 -0.50
CA ARG A 82 -3.74 51.97 -1.29
C ARG A 82 -4.58 51.21 -2.32
N HIS A 83 -5.88 51.44 -2.23
CA HIS A 83 -6.90 51.36 -3.28
C HIS A 83 -6.37 51.79 -4.66
N ILE A 84 -6.61 50.98 -5.71
CA ILE A 84 -7.14 51.44 -7.01
C ILE A 84 -8.06 50.34 -7.58
N GLU A 85 -9.36 50.62 -7.56
CA GLU A 85 -10.33 49.99 -8.46
C GLU A 85 -10.12 50.52 -9.88
N ARG A 86 -10.05 49.66 -10.90
CA ARG A 86 -10.53 49.98 -12.25
C ARG A 86 -11.20 48.79 -12.91
N ARG A 87 -12.51 48.93 -13.10
CA ARG A 87 -13.37 48.18 -14.02
C ARG A 87 -12.88 48.38 -15.47
N THR A 88 -13.03 47.34 -16.32
CA THR A 88 -13.81 47.29 -17.59
C THR A 88 -13.24 46.29 -18.63
N LEU A 89 -13.87 45.10 -18.71
CA LEU A 89 -14.53 44.43 -19.88
C LEU A 89 -13.81 44.22 -21.26
N PRO A 90 -14.33 43.31 -22.14
CA PRO A 90 -13.57 42.35 -22.97
C PRO A 90 -13.68 42.55 -24.51
N ARG A 91 -12.75 41.96 -25.30
CA ARG A 91 -12.93 41.44 -26.69
C ARG A 91 -11.59 40.97 -27.28
N MET A 92 -11.43 39.68 -27.56
CA MET A 92 -11.55 39.01 -28.88
C MET A 92 -10.37 39.13 -29.87
N THR A 93 -9.80 37.94 -30.16
CA THR A 93 -9.21 37.43 -31.42
C THR A 93 -8.13 38.21 -32.16
N ARG A 94 -6.95 37.60 -32.26
CA ARG A 94 -6.20 37.52 -33.53
C ARG A 94 -5.53 36.14 -33.68
N ARG A 95 -6.01 35.37 -34.66
CA ARG A 95 -5.25 34.32 -35.35
C ARG A 95 -4.10 35.01 -36.10
N ASN A 96 -2.87 34.51 -35.97
CA ASN A 96 -2.05 34.26 -37.16
C ASN A 96 -0.99 33.17 -36.93
N THR A 97 -0.74 32.47 -38.02
CA THR A 97 -0.21 31.13 -38.18
C THR A 97 1.32 31.07 -38.32
N ARG A 98 1.87 29.89 -37.98
CA ARG A 98 3.10 29.26 -38.52
C ARG A 98 4.46 29.84 -38.14
N ILE A 99 5.06 29.27 -37.10
CA ILE A 99 6.43 28.75 -37.18
C ILE A 99 6.38 27.30 -36.72
N CYS A 100 6.58 26.38 -37.66
CA CYS A 100 6.80 24.97 -37.41
C CYS A 100 8.19 24.79 -36.80
N ASN A 101 8.30 24.93 -35.48
CA ASN A 101 9.33 24.20 -34.77
C ASN A 101 8.74 22.81 -34.51
N ILE A 102 9.22 21.82 -35.27
CA ILE A 102 9.11 20.41 -34.92
C ILE A 102 9.98 20.24 -33.66
N LEU A 103 9.44 20.70 -32.53
CA LEU A 103 9.85 20.26 -31.21
C LEU A 103 9.23 18.89 -31.06
N VAL A 104 10.04 17.85 -31.20
CA VAL A 104 9.70 16.53 -30.65
C VAL A 104 9.27 16.79 -29.21
N PRO A 105 7.99 16.58 -28.84
CA PRO A 105 7.56 16.79 -27.48
C PRO A 105 8.41 15.85 -26.62
N ASN A 106 9.13 16.40 -25.65
CA ASN A 106 9.78 15.60 -24.64
C ASN A 106 8.67 14.93 -23.79
N ASP A 107 8.21 13.77 -24.26
CA ASP A 107 7.19 12.90 -23.67
C ASP A 107 7.58 12.35 -22.27
N SER A 108 8.75 12.72 -21.74
CA SER A 108 9.19 12.30 -20.40
C SER A 108 8.26 12.78 -19.29
N LYS A 109 7.63 13.97 -19.43
CA LYS A 109 6.69 14.50 -18.43
C LYS A 109 5.35 13.75 -18.44
N THR A 110 4.84 13.37 -19.61
CA THR A 110 3.59 12.62 -19.75
C THR A 110 3.78 11.18 -19.27
N VAL A 111 4.92 10.54 -19.61
CA VAL A 111 5.30 9.20 -19.15
C VAL A 111 5.46 9.15 -17.61
N LYS A 112 6.11 10.16 -17.00
CA LYS A 112 6.25 10.22 -15.53
C LYS A 112 4.89 10.29 -14.83
N SER A 113 3.98 11.13 -15.33
CA SER A 113 2.63 11.29 -14.80
C SER A 113 1.80 9.99 -14.92
N ALA A 114 1.93 9.30 -16.06
CA ALA A 114 1.28 8.01 -16.27
C ALA A 114 1.80 6.94 -15.29
N LYS A 115 3.11 6.84 -15.09
CA LYS A 115 3.71 5.90 -14.13
C LYS A 115 3.26 6.17 -12.70
N GLU A 116 3.24 7.44 -12.30
CA GLU A 116 2.76 7.84 -10.97
C GLU A 116 1.28 7.50 -10.76
N ARG A 117 0.43 7.78 -11.76
CA ARG A 117 -0.99 7.40 -11.73
C ARG A 117 -1.14 5.88 -11.60
N ASN A 118 -0.36 5.11 -12.35
CA ASN A 118 -0.38 3.65 -12.28
C ASN A 118 0.06 3.14 -10.91
N ASN A 119 1.14 3.69 -10.34
CA ASN A 119 1.60 3.33 -9.00
C ASN A 119 0.54 3.62 -7.92
N ARG A 120 -0.12 4.78 -7.99
CA ARG A 120 -1.20 5.14 -7.07
C ARG A 120 -2.42 4.23 -7.24
N LYS A 121 -2.72 3.80 -8.47
CA LYS A 121 -3.76 2.82 -8.75
C LYS A 121 -3.41 1.48 -8.11
N ASN A 122 -2.24 0.92 -8.42
CA ASN A 122 -1.77 -0.36 -7.87
C ASN A 122 -1.76 -0.36 -6.33
N GLN A 123 -1.31 0.73 -5.70
CA GLN A 123 -1.37 0.87 -4.25
C GLN A 123 -2.81 0.86 -3.72
N GLY A 124 -3.73 1.55 -4.42
CA GLY A 124 -5.16 1.53 -4.10
C GLY A 124 -5.77 0.15 -4.22
N ASP A 125 -5.42 -0.59 -5.28
CA ASP A 125 -5.92 -1.94 -5.56
C ASP A 125 -5.43 -2.92 -4.49
N VAL A 126 -4.15 -2.86 -4.11
CA VAL A 126 -3.59 -3.65 -3.00
C VAL A 126 -4.33 -3.37 -1.69
N LEU A 127 -4.51 -2.10 -1.33
CA LEU A 127 -5.21 -1.74 -0.10
C LEU A 127 -6.69 -2.15 -0.13
N CYS A 128 -7.33 -2.13 -1.31
CA CYS A 128 -8.68 -2.64 -1.49
C CYS A 128 -8.74 -4.13 -1.15
N CYS A 129 -7.86 -4.93 -1.76
CA CYS A 129 -7.76 -6.36 -1.49
C CYS A 129 -7.49 -6.64 0.00
N VAL A 130 -6.58 -5.90 0.65
CA VAL A 130 -6.33 -6.05 2.09
C VAL A 130 -7.56 -5.70 2.92
N GLU A 131 -8.29 -4.63 2.57
CA GLU A 131 -9.52 -4.27 3.29
C GLU A 131 -10.60 -5.37 3.18
N ASP A 132 -10.76 -5.97 2.00
CA ASP A 132 -11.71 -7.06 1.77
C ASP A 132 -11.30 -8.33 2.52
N PHE A 133 -10.00 -8.62 2.55
CA PHE A 133 -9.43 -9.70 3.36
C PHE A 133 -9.76 -9.50 4.85
N LEU A 134 -9.46 -8.33 5.40
CA LEU A 134 -9.74 -8.01 6.80
C LEU A 134 -11.25 -8.08 7.11
N ASN A 135 -12.09 -7.63 6.17
CA ASN A 135 -13.54 -7.70 6.33
C ASN A 135 -14.04 -9.15 6.34
N SER A 136 -13.56 -9.99 5.43
CA SER A 136 -14.06 -11.35 5.25
C SER A 136 -13.59 -12.30 6.36
N TYR A 137 -12.31 -12.21 6.76
CA TYR A 137 -11.72 -13.10 7.75
C TYR A 137 -11.97 -12.65 9.19
N PHE A 138 -11.98 -11.34 9.45
CA PHE A 138 -12.06 -10.81 10.82
C PHE A 138 -13.31 -9.98 11.10
N GLY A 139 -14.19 -9.82 10.11
CA GLY A 139 -15.36 -8.94 10.25
C GLY A 139 -14.99 -7.47 10.41
N TYR A 140 -13.76 -7.06 10.06
CA TYR A 140 -13.27 -5.71 10.29
C TYR A 140 -14.13 -4.67 9.58
N ARG A 141 -14.51 -3.62 10.32
CA ARG A 141 -15.21 -2.44 9.82
C ARG A 141 -14.61 -1.20 10.47
N SER A 142 -14.08 -0.28 9.67
CA SER A 142 -13.54 0.97 10.22
C SER A 142 -14.64 1.82 10.84
N GLN A 143 -14.36 2.36 12.03
CA GLN A 143 -15.22 3.34 12.70
C GLN A 143 -15.13 4.71 12.04
N LYS A 144 -13.95 5.05 11.51
CA LYS A 144 -13.71 6.31 10.79
C LYS A 144 -13.85 6.05 9.30
N ARG A 145 -14.80 6.71 8.65
CA ARG A 145 -14.87 6.68 7.18
C ARG A 145 -13.76 7.56 6.60
N GLN A 146 -13.20 7.12 5.49
CA GLN A 146 -12.29 7.95 4.71
C GLN A 146 -13.01 9.26 4.28
N SER A 147 -12.40 10.41 4.53
CA SER A 147 -12.95 11.72 4.16
C SER A 147 -12.84 11.99 2.67
N SER A 148 -13.81 12.71 2.08
CA SER A 148 -13.88 13.00 0.64
C SER A 148 -12.65 13.72 0.05
N GLY A 149 -11.96 14.54 0.85
CA GLY A 149 -10.75 15.26 0.44
C GLY A 149 -9.50 14.37 0.29
N ASN A 150 -9.48 13.20 0.93
CA ASN A 150 -8.40 12.24 0.82
C ASN A 150 -8.89 11.04 0.03
N SER A 151 -8.60 11.03 -1.26
CA SER A 151 -8.61 9.81 -2.08
C SER A 151 -9.92 9.00 -2.05
N ASP A 152 -11.09 9.62 -1.96
CA ASP A 152 -12.39 8.91 -2.01
C ASP A 152 -12.55 8.07 -3.31
N SER A 153 -11.71 8.36 -4.31
CA SER A 153 -11.50 7.58 -5.52
C SER A 153 -10.78 6.23 -5.32
N SER A 154 -10.18 5.96 -4.16
CA SER A 154 -9.40 4.73 -3.90
C SER A 154 -10.25 3.53 -3.57
N GLY A 155 -11.58 3.66 -3.49
CA GLY A 155 -12.49 2.53 -3.25
C GLY A 155 -12.48 1.96 -1.82
N LEU A 156 -11.75 2.59 -0.90
CA LEU A 156 -11.61 2.16 0.50
C LEU A 156 -12.68 2.79 1.38
N ASP A 157 -13.21 2.04 2.34
CA ASP A 157 -14.05 2.61 3.40
C ASP A 157 -13.21 3.15 4.56
N SER A 158 -12.09 2.49 4.82
CA SER A 158 -11.18 2.77 5.93
C SER A 158 -10.03 3.68 5.48
N PRO A 159 -9.50 4.54 6.38
CA PRO A 159 -8.30 5.30 6.07
C PRO A 159 -7.13 4.38 5.72
N LYS A 160 -6.40 4.72 4.65
CA LYS A 160 -5.23 3.94 4.17
C LYS A 160 -4.26 3.59 5.29
N ILE A 161 -3.90 4.57 6.13
CA ILE A 161 -2.97 4.38 7.24
C ILE A 161 -3.49 3.38 8.26
N ALA A 162 -4.81 3.33 8.50
CA ALA A 162 -5.40 2.36 9.42
C ALA A 162 -5.27 0.94 8.87
N ILE A 163 -5.55 0.73 7.57
CA ILE A 163 -5.37 -0.56 6.90
C ILE A 163 -3.91 -1.00 6.97
N MET A 164 -2.98 -0.09 6.64
CA MET A 164 -1.54 -0.35 6.68
C MET A 164 -1.04 -0.70 8.09
N HIS A 165 -1.54 -0.01 9.11
CA HIS A 165 -1.17 -0.28 10.49
C HIS A 165 -1.65 -1.66 10.95
N ILE A 166 -2.93 -1.99 10.69
CA ILE A 166 -3.51 -3.28 11.05
C ILE A 166 -2.75 -4.43 10.39
N ILE A 167 -2.48 -4.33 9.08
CA ILE A 167 -1.77 -5.40 8.38
C ILE A 167 -0.32 -5.53 8.84
N ALA A 168 0.36 -4.42 9.13
CA ALA A 168 1.72 -4.45 9.69
C ALA A 168 1.74 -5.16 11.04
N GLU A 169 0.80 -4.85 11.94
CA GLU A 169 0.70 -5.50 13.24
C GLU A 169 0.44 -7.02 13.12
N ILE A 170 -0.51 -7.41 12.26
CA ILE A 170 -0.81 -8.83 11.98
C ILE A 170 0.44 -9.55 11.44
N VAL A 171 1.11 -8.96 10.45
CA VAL A 171 2.28 -9.56 9.79
C VAL A 171 3.45 -9.67 10.77
N ILE A 172 3.78 -8.61 11.49
CA ILE A 172 4.89 -8.61 12.47
C ILE A 172 4.65 -9.68 13.53
N LYS A 173 3.45 -9.72 14.11
CA LYS A 173 3.09 -10.71 15.14
C LYS A 173 3.18 -12.14 14.62
N SER A 174 2.68 -12.38 13.41
CA SER A 174 2.69 -13.71 12.78
C SER A 174 4.11 -14.17 12.43
N ILE A 175 4.91 -13.30 11.81
CA ILE A 175 6.31 -13.60 11.46
C ILE A 175 7.12 -13.88 12.71
N HIS A 176 6.97 -13.08 13.77
CA HIS A 176 7.70 -13.27 15.02
C HIS A 176 7.35 -14.61 15.68
N GLY A 177 6.05 -14.93 15.79
CA GLY A 177 5.60 -16.20 16.35
C GLY A 177 6.17 -17.41 15.61
N ASN A 178 6.08 -17.41 14.28
CA ASN A 178 6.63 -18.49 13.44
C ASN A 178 8.16 -18.56 13.53
N TYR A 179 8.85 -17.43 13.63
CA TYR A 179 10.31 -17.38 13.78
C TYR A 179 10.76 -18.02 15.10
N VAL A 180 10.12 -17.66 16.22
CA VAL A 180 10.40 -18.24 17.54
C VAL A 180 10.10 -19.74 17.55
N GLN A 181 8.99 -20.17 16.96
CA GLN A 181 8.66 -21.58 16.83
C GLN A 181 9.71 -22.34 16.01
N ALA A 182 10.16 -21.77 14.89
CA ALA A 182 11.20 -22.36 14.05
C ALA A 182 12.54 -22.50 14.80
N MET A 183 12.89 -21.52 15.64
CA MET A 183 14.05 -21.61 16.53
C MET A 183 13.92 -22.77 17.51
N ALA A 184 12.79 -22.86 18.21
CA ALA A 184 12.54 -23.92 19.20
C ALA A 184 12.61 -25.33 18.58
N GLN A 185 12.26 -25.46 17.30
CA GLN A 185 12.24 -26.71 16.56
C GLN A 185 13.55 -27.00 15.79
N GLY A 186 14.56 -26.13 15.87
CA GLY A 186 15.83 -26.31 15.15
C GLY A 186 15.74 -26.12 13.62
N ARG A 187 14.65 -25.52 13.11
CA ARG A 187 14.36 -25.33 11.68
C ARG A 187 14.49 -23.87 11.21
N LEU A 188 15.23 -23.05 11.94
CA LEU A 188 15.35 -21.61 11.65
C LEU A 188 15.82 -21.34 10.21
N ARG A 189 16.80 -22.12 9.72
CA ARG A 189 17.36 -21.94 8.37
C ARG A 189 16.34 -22.25 7.27
N GLU A 190 15.52 -23.28 7.46
CA GLU A 190 14.46 -23.66 6.53
C GLU A 190 13.43 -22.54 6.44
N TYR A 191 12.92 -22.09 7.60
CA TYR A 191 11.98 -20.98 7.68
C TYR A 191 12.50 -19.69 7.02
N GLN A 192 13.76 -19.32 7.27
CA GLN A 192 14.37 -18.13 6.64
C GLN A 192 14.45 -18.25 5.12
N ASN A 193 14.73 -19.45 4.60
CA ASN A 193 14.75 -19.68 3.16
C ASN A 193 13.34 -19.62 2.57
N GLU A 194 12.35 -20.23 3.22
CA GLU A 194 10.93 -20.17 2.83
C GLU A 194 10.43 -18.73 2.76
N MET A 195 10.71 -17.91 3.79
CA MET A 195 10.32 -16.50 3.81
C MET A 195 11.02 -15.68 2.73
N ARG A 196 12.30 -15.98 2.41
CA ARG A 196 13.01 -15.31 1.31
C ARG A 196 12.37 -15.61 -0.04
N GLU A 197 12.03 -16.87 -0.31
CA GLU A 197 11.35 -17.25 -1.54
C GLU A 197 9.92 -16.70 -1.60
N PHE A 198 9.22 -16.63 -0.47
CA PHE A 198 7.92 -15.98 -0.37
C PHE A 198 8.00 -14.49 -0.78
N CYS A 199 8.94 -13.72 -0.22
CA CYS A 199 9.09 -12.30 -0.57
C CYS A 199 9.39 -12.11 -2.07
N ARG A 200 10.28 -12.91 -2.65
CA ARG A 200 10.57 -12.84 -4.10
C ARG A 200 9.36 -13.16 -4.97
N ARG A 201 8.54 -14.14 -4.59
CA ARG A 201 7.29 -14.46 -5.31
C ARG A 201 6.24 -13.36 -5.14
N ALA A 202 6.16 -12.74 -3.97
CA ALA A 202 5.23 -11.66 -3.71
C ALA A 202 5.52 -10.41 -4.56
N GLU A 203 6.80 -10.12 -4.83
CA GLU A 203 7.21 -9.02 -5.72
C GLU A 203 6.73 -9.19 -7.17
N SER A 204 6.58 -10.43 -7.63
CA SER A 204 6.13 -10.74 -9.00
C SER A 204 4.64 -11.07 -9.11
N SER A 205 3.95 -11.24 -7.99
CA SER A 205 2.51 -11.53 -8.00
C SER A 205 1.68 -10.32 -8.41
N THR A 206 0.67 -10.57 -9.24
CA THR A 206 -0.33 -9.58 -9.63
C THR A 206 -1.60 -9.66 -8.79
N ASN A 207 -1.83 -10.77 -8.09
CA ASN A 207 -3.00 -11.01 -7.25
C ASN A 207 -2.55 -11.38 -5.82
N ILE A 208 -2.67 -10.42 -4.90
CA ILE A 208 -2.30 -10.66 -3.49
C ILE A 208 -3.28 -11.58 -2.75
N LEU A 209 -4.46 -11.85 -3.32
CA LEU A 209 -5.47 -12.72 -2.73
C LEU A 209 -5.33 -14.17 -3.20
N GLU A 210 -4.39 -14.47 -4.11
CA GLU A 210 -4.17 -15.81 -4.65
C GLU A 210 -4.00 -16.84 -3.53
N GLY A 211 -4.77 -17.94 -3.62
CA GLY A 211 -4.73 -19.02 -2.64
C GLY A 211 -5.48 -18.76 -1.33
N THR A 212 -6.15 -17.61 -1.19
CA THR A 212 -7.06 -17.35 -0.07
C THR A 212 -8.49 -17.79 -0.40
N PHE A 213 -9.34 -17.97 0.63
CA PHE A 213 -10.78 -18.25 0.42
C PHE A 213 -11.57 -17.13 -0.30
N ILE A 214 -10.97 -15.94 -0.48
CA ILE A 214 -11.59 -14.83 -1.23
C ILE A 214 -10.99 -14.64 -2.62
N ASP A 215 -10.09 -15.52 -3.04
CA ASP A 215 -9.59 -15.55 -4.41
C ASP A 215 -10.73 -15.93 -5.36
N ASP A 216 -11.10 -15.01 -6.24
CA ASP A 216 -12.05 -15.30 -7.32
C ASP A 216 -11.40 -14.91 -8.64
N GLN A 217 -10.83 -15.92 -9.30
CA GLN A 217 -10.12 -15.79 -10.57
C GLN A 217 -11.07 -15.44 -11.72
N ASN A 218 -12.38 -15.62 -11.54
CA ASN A 218 -13.40 -15.34 -12.53
C ASN A 218 -14.14 -14.03 -12.25
N GLU A 219 -13.82 -13.32 -11.16
CA GLU A 219 -14.53 -12.10 -10.80
C GLU A 219 -14.18 -10.95 -11.74
N LEU A 220 -15.20 -10.32 -12.31
CA LEU A 220 -15.03 -9.03 -12.95
C LEU A 220 -14.75 -7.96 -11.88
N GLU A 221 -13.65 -7.24 -12.04
CA GLU A 221 -13.26 -6.17 -11.11
C GLU A 221 -14.38 -5.11 -10.98
N CYS A 222 -14.73 -4.75 -9.75
CA CYS A 222 -15.71 -3.71 -9.47
C CYS A 222 -15.17 -2.33 -9.86
N GLN A 223 -15.69 -1.75 -10.94
CA GLN A 223 -15.29 -0.41 -11.38
C GLN A 223 -16.20 0.67 -10.79
N ALA A 224 -15.59 1.69 -10.17
CA ALA A 224 -16.32 2.84 -9.67
C ALA A 224 -16.87 3.68 -10.83
N GLY A 225 -18.18 3.84 -10.89
CA GLY A 225 -18.87 4.71 -11.83
C GLY A 225 -18.68 6.20 -11.51
N LYS A 226 -19.27 7.05 -12.36
CA LYS A 226 -19.35 8.49 -12.09
C LYS A 226 -20.16 8.73 -10.83
N ARG A 227 -19.70 9.64 -9.97
CA ARG A 227 -20.46 10.04 -8.79
C ARG A 227 -21.78 10.69 -9.26
N PRO A 228 -22.91 10.41 -8.60
CA PRO A 228 -24.13 11.18 -8.79
C PRO A 228 -23.88 12.69 -8.56
N ASP A 229 -24.73 13.57 -9.06
CA ASP A 229 -24.59 15.02 -8.90
C ASP A 229 -24.56 15.46 -7.42
N GLU A 230 -25.01 14.59 -6.52
CA GLU A 230 -24.78 14.71 -5.08
C GLU A 230 -23.32 14.41 -4.71
N GLU A 231 -22.58 15.48 -4.38
CA GLU A 231 -21.14 15.44 -4.08
C GLU A 231 -20.76 14.44 -2.96
N LYS A 232 -21.72 13.99 -2.13
CA LYS A 232 -21.53 13.04 -1.03
C LYS A 232 -22.09 11.64 -1.29
N ALA A 233 -22.77 11.40 -2.41
CA ALA A 233 -23.32 10.09 -2.72
C ALA A 233 -22.20 9.06 -3.02
N PRO A 234 -22.39 7.79 -2.63
CA PRO A 234 -21.47 6.72 -3.02
C PRO A 234 -21.41 6.60 -4.54
N ARG A 235 -20.25 6.17 -5.05
CA ARG A 235 -20.11 5.91 -6.48
C ARG A 235 -20.73 4.55 -6.81
N PRO A 236 -21.63 4.45 -7.80
CA PRO A 236 -22.21 3.18 -8.21
C PRO A 236 -21.14 2.25 -8.75
N CYS A 237 -21.37 0.93 -8.66
CA CYS A 237 -20.57 -0.03 -9.39
C CYS A 237 -21.02 -0.03 -10.85
N PHE A 238 -20.12 0.34 -11.77
CA PHE A 238 -20.39 0.27 -13.20
C PHE A 238 -20.47 -1.18 -13.70
N THR A 239 -19.56 -2.04 -13.21
CA THR A 239 -19.47 -3.45 -13.61
C THR A 239 -20.73 -4.25 -13.28
N HIS A 240 -21.30 -4.02 -12.10
CA HIS A 240 -22.40 -4.84 -11.56
C HIS A 240 -23.71 -4.07 -11.38
N ASN A 241 -23.76 -2.80 -11.80
CA ASN A 241 -24.93 -1.93 -11.71
C ASN A 241 -25.53 -1.84 -10.30
N THR A 242 -24.69 -1.65 -9.28
CA THR A 242 -25.12 -1.49 -7.88
C THR A 242 -24.93 -0.05 -7.39
N PRO A 243 -25.69 0.42 -6.38
CA PRO A 243 -25.62 1.82 -5.93
C PRO A 243 -24.29 2.23 -5.31
N ASP A 244 -23.54 1.28 -4.76
CA ASP A 244 -22.24 1.52 -4.12
C ASP A 244 -21.23 0.44 -4.54
N HIS A 245 -20.20 0.84 -5.28
CA HIS A 245 -19.13 -0.04 -5.72
C HIS A 245 -18.34 -0.69 -4.57
N ARG A 246 -18.21 -0.02 -3.42
CA ARG A 246 -17.46 -0.55 -2.28
C ARG A 246 -18.24 -1.67 -1.60
N ALA A 247 -19.52 -1.40 -1.34
CA ALA A 247 -20.43 -2.39 -0.80
C ALA A 247 -20.56 -3.59 -1.74
N CYS A 248 -20.62 -3.35 -3.05
CA CYS A 248 -20.64 -4.39 -4.08
C CYS A 248 -19.41 -5.29 -4.00
N ARG A 249 -18.21 -4.70 -4.03
CA ARG A 249 -16.93 -5.41 -3.94
C ARG A 249 -16.86 -6.32 -2.71
N LYS A 250 -17.15 -5.76 -1.53
CA LYS A 250 -17.13 -6.52 -0.26
C LYS A 250 -18.17 -7.63 -0.24
N SER A 251 -19.40 -7.34 -0.68
CA SER A 251 -20.48 -8.34 -0.71
C SER A 251 -20.13 -9.52 -1.61
N ARG A 252 -19.47 -9.29 -2.75
CA ARG A 252 -19.06 -10.34 -3.66
C ARG A 252 -17.92 -11.18 -3.08
N ARG A 253 -16.87 -10.53 -2.55
CA ARG A 253 -15.78 -11.23 -1.82
C ARG A 253 -16.29 -12.07 -0.66
N GLN A 254 -17.27 -11.57 0.09
CA GLN A 254 -17.91 -12.32 1.17
C GLN A 254 -18.71 -13.54 0.66
N ALA A 255 -19.33 -13.44 -0.51
CA ALA A 255 -20.03 -14.58 -1.12
C ALA A 255 -19.04 -15.67 -1.53
N VAL A 256 -17.93 -15.30 -2.17
CA VAL A 256 -16.83 -16.21 -2.53
C VAL A 256 -16.27 -16.87 -1.26
N PHE A 257 -15.99 -16.08 -0.22
CA PHE A 257 -15.50 -16.59 1.07
C PHE A 257 -16.37 -17.72 1.63
N LYS A 258 -17.69 -17.52 1.66
CA LYS A 258 -18.64 -18.49 2.21
C LYS A 258 -18.61 -19.80 1.41
N VAL A 259 -18.71 -19.71 0.09
CA VAL A 259 -18.68 -20.89 -0.79
C VAL A 259 -17.36 -21.64 -0.64
N SER A 260 -16.22 -20.94 -0.67
CA SER A 260 -14.90 -21.54 -0.54
C SER A 260 -14.69 -22.20 0.82
N MET A 261 -15.18 -21.59 1.91
CA MET A 261 -15.11 -22.23 3.23
C MET A 261 -16.02 -23.46 3.33
N GLU A 262 -17.26 -23.38 2.85
CA GLU A 262 -18.18 -24.53 2.86
C GLU A 262 -17.59 -25.72 2.10
N GLU A 263 -16.97 -25.46 0.95
CA GLU A 263 -16.28 -26.47 0.16
C GLU A 263 -15.06 -27.04 0.89
N PHE A 264 -14.26 -26.20 1.54
CA PHE A 264 -13.14 -26.64 2.36
C PHE A 264 -13.60 -27.57 3.50
N PHE A 265 -14.65 -27.20 4.22
CA PHE A 265 -15.23 -28.05 5.26
C PHE A 265 -15.75 -29.36 4.68
N ARG A 266 -16.44 -29.34 3.55
CA ARG A 266 -16.94 -30.55 2.89
C ARG A 266 -15.82 -31.53 2.50
N GLN A 267 -14.67 -31.01 2.08
CA GLN A 267 -13.53 -31.82 1.64
C GLN A 267 -12.67 -32.34 2.80
N HIS A 268 -12.50 -31.54 3.86
CA HIS A 268 -11.50 -31.80 4.91
C HIS A 268 -12.07 -32.13 6.28
N CYS A 269 -13.33 -31.76 6.53
CA CYS A 269 -14.01 -32.06 7.78
C CYS A 269 -15.10 -33.08 7.48
N THR A 270 -14.77 -34.36 7.66
CA THR A 270 -15.76 -35.42 7.74
C THR A 270 -16.58 -35.18 9.00
N ILE A 271 -17.84 -34.78 8.84
CA ILE A 271 -18.84 -34.78 9.91
C ILE A 271 -19.28 -36.22 10.15
#